data_AF-A0A0Q7JLB0-F1
#
_entry.id   AF-A0A0Q7JLB0-F1
#
_cell.length_a   1.000
_cell.length_b   1.000
_cell.length_c   1.000
_cell.angle_alpha   90.00
_cell.angle_beta   90.00
_cell.angle_gamma   90.00
#
_symmetry.space_group_name_H-M   'P 1'
#
loop_
_entity.id
_entity.type
_entity.pdbx_description
1 polymer ?
#
loop_
_entity_poly.entity_id
_entity_poly.type
_entity_poly.pdbx_seq_one_letter_code
_entity_poly.pdbx_strand_id
1 'polypeptide(L)'
;MSTATGTDHPEVSEVTLAMVEAARLAPSVHNSQPWRFEPLPDGLAIHEDADRALPSLDPRGRQRTMSCAAAVANAAVALAHAGVQPVVQLLPDAGRPALLATVRAGRPAAPGDTDLRRYAAIARRRAHRRLHQRRELAADDVEALCEAVVGEGARPVVPDAPARRRLGVLLRRAVTHQLRDTDHLAEVDRWVRHPGDPQEHTDGIPVASLGTTPYPADSIVHDGWDAEELDEVPVEDELELSTIIAITTRGDTRRDWLVAGMALERLWLDAAARDLAVTFADQATQWPETRDQAAAVLGVPGELQLVLRLGYPLVDVPPTPRRPLSALWL
;
A
#
# COMPACT_ATOMS: atom_id res chain seq x y z
N MET A 1 -3.43 -9.26 50.11
CA MET A 1 -2.24 -9.47 49.26
C MET A 1 -2.55 -8.88 47.91
N SER A 2 -1.90 -7.75 47.61
CA SER A 2 -1.98 -7.00 46.37
C SER A 2 -1.04 -7.63 45.35
N THR A 3 -1.52 -7.87 44.13
CA THR A 3 -0.65 -7.96 42.94
C THR A 3 -1.35 -7.23 41.80
N ALA A 4 -1.05 -5.94 41.70
CA ALA A 4 -1.26 -5.15 40.50
C ALA A 4 -0.35 -5.69 39.39
N THR A 5 -0.94 -6.04 38.25
CA THR A 5 -0.24 -6.19 36.97
C THR A 5 -0.83 -5.15 36.02
N GLY A 6 -0.53 -3.88 36.31
CA GLY A 6 -0.65 -2.81 35.33
C GLY A 6 0.69 -2.69 34.63
N THR A 7 0.77 -3.12 33.37
CA THR A 7 1.84 -2.72 32.47
C THR A 7 1.68 -1.23 32.21
N ASP A 8 2.45 -0.45 32.95
CA ASP A 8 2.48 1.00 32.94
C ASP A 8 3.17 1.47 31.64
N HIS A 9 2.41 1.52 30.55
CA HIS A 9 2.81 2.32 29.40
C HIS A 9 2.69 3.79 29.82
N PRO A 10 3.71 4.64 29.58
CA PRO A 10 3.57 6.08 29.84
C PRO A 10 2.27 6.55 29.18
N GLU A 11 1.46 7.37 29.88
CA GLU A 11 0.16 7.86 29.38
C GLU A 11 0.33 8.37 27.94
N VAL A 12 0.00 7.53 26.96
CA VAL A 12 0.12 7.84 25.55
C VAL A 12 -0.91 8.91 25.27
N SER A 13 -0.47 10.07 24.77
CA SER A 13 -1.40 11.17 24.50
C SER A 13 -2.51 10.74 23.55
N GLU A 14 -3.70 11.34 23.68
CA GLU A 14 -4.84 11.04 22.79
C GLU A 14 -4.47 11.27 21.31
N VAL A 15 -3.64 12.28 21.03
CA VAL A 15 -3.12 12.56 19.68
C VAL A 15 -2.21 11.42 19.20
N THR A 16 -1.27 10.95 20.03
CA THR A 16 -0.39 9.83 19.69
C THR A 16 -1.20 8.55 19.43
N LEU A 17 -2.24 8.29 20.23
CA LEU A 17 -3.13 7.16 20.03
C LEU A 17 -3.89 7.26 18.68
N ALA A 18 -4.41 8.44 18.35
CA ALA A 18 -5.06 8.69 17.06
C ALA A 18 -4.10 8.49 15.87
N MET A 19 -2.84 8.93 16.00
CA MET A 19 -1.80 8.69 15.00
C MET A 19 -1.56 7.20 14.79
N VAL A 20 -1.50 6.42 15.86
CA VAL A 20 -1.28 4.97 15.77
C VAL A 20 -2.49 4.25 15.18
N GLU A 21 -3.71 4.60 15.57
CA GLU A 21 -4.92 4.00 14.99
C GLU A 21 -5.01 4.29 13.48
N ALA A 22 -4.68 5.51 13.06
CA ALA A 22 -4.60 5.86 11.65
C ALA A 22 -3.50 5.05 10.93
N ALA A 23 -2.29 5.03 11.48
CA ALA A 23 -1.15 4.30 10.92
C ALA A 23 -1.44 2.80 10.77
N ARG A 24 -2.11 2.20 11.76
CA ARG A 24 -2.53 0.80 11.78
C ARG A 24 -3.44 0.44 10.59
N LEU A 25 -4.23 1.37 10.09
CA LEU A 25 -5.16 1.14 8.98
C LEU A 25 -4.50 1.23 7.59
N ALA A 26 -3.22 1.60 7.52
CA ALA A 26 -2.47 1.67 6.26
C ALA A 26 -2.48 0.34 5.48
N PRO A 27 -2.38 0.38 4.14
CA PRO A 27 -2.18 -0.80 3.32
C PRO A 27 -0.77 -1.35 3.54
N SER A 28 -0.63 -2.65 3.38
CA SER A 28 0.67 -3.31 3.32
C SER A 28 0.65 -4.47 2.34
N VAL A 29 1.82 -4.79 1.79
CA VAL A 29 2.03 -6.00 0.99
C VAL A 29 1.52 -7.21 1.78
N HIS A 30 0.66 -8.01 1.15
CA HIS A 30 -0.03 -9.15 1.77
C HIS A 30 -0.76 -8.87 3.10
N ASN A 31 -1.11 -7.60 3.38
CA ASN A 31 -1.61 -7.18 4.69
C ASN A 31 -0.70 -7.63 5.85
N SER A 32 0.61 -7.69 5.58
CA SER A 32 1.63 -8.13 6.55
C SER A 32 1.75 -7.22 7.75
N GLN A 33 1.43 -5.92 7.60
CA GLN A 33 1.50 -4.88 8.63
C GLN A 33 2.88 -4.83 9.31
N PRO A 34 3.95 -4.56 8.54
CA PRO A 34 5.34 -4.75 8.95
C PRO A 34 5.88 -3.56 9.74
N TRP A 35 5.07 -3.00 10.65
CA TRP A 35 5.43 -1.80 11.41
C TRP A 35 5.30 -2.00 12.92
N ARG A 36 6.13 -1.27 13.65
CA ARG A 36 6.03 -1.05 15.09
C ARG A 36 6.09 0.43 15.42
N PHE A 37 5.53 0.80 16.56
CA PHE A 37 5.30 2.17 16.96
C PHE A 37 5.96 2.47 18.30
N GLU A 38 6.79 3.51 18.33
CA GLU A 38 7.42 4.03 19.55
C GLU A 38 6.83 5.43 19.82
N PRO A 39 6.07 5.63 20.91
CA PRO A 39 5.60 6.95 21.32
C PRO A 39 6.78 7.90 21.55
N LEU A 40 6.66 9.12 21.06
CA LEU A 40 7.60 10.20 21.35
C LEU A 40 6.89 11.29 22.18
N PRO A 41 7.62 12.14 22.92
CA PRO A 41 7.02 13.24 23.67
C PRO A 41 6.15 14.18 22.82
N ASP A 42 6.52 14.34 21.55
CA ASP A 42 5.90 15.25 20.57
C ASP A 42 5.39 14.51 19.33
N GLY A 43 5.18 13.19 19.38
CA GLY A 43 4.67 12.46 18.21
C GLY A 43 4.90 10.96 18.25
N LEU A 44 5.32 10.41 17.12
CA LEU A 44 5.41 8.97 16.88
C LEU A 44 6.64 8.62 16.04
N ALA A 45 7.37 7.58 16.45
CA ALA A 45 8.37 6.91 15.64
C ALA A 45 7.79 5.63 15.02
N ILE A 46 8.04 5.41 13.73
CA ILE A 46 7.59 4.24 12.97
C ILE A 46 8.83 3.41 12.63
N HIS A 47 8.83 2.16 13.09
CA HIS A 47 9.89 1.18 12.86
C HIS A 47 9.42 0.07 11.94
N GLU A 48 10.33 -0.44 11.13
CA GLU A 48 10.13 -1.66 10.35
C GLU A 48 10.16 -2.90 11.25
N ASP A 49 9.19 -3.79 11.08
CA ASP A 49 9.14 -5.13 11.67
C ASP A 49 9.72 -6.15 10.69
N ALA A 50 11.02 -6.45 10.82
CA ALA A 50 11.74 -7.34 9.90
C ALA A 50 11.25 -8.81 9.97
N ASP A 51 10.62 -9.22 11.07
CA ASP A 51 10.06 -10.57 11.24
C ASP A 51 8.88 -10.83 10.29
N ARG A 52 8.38 -9.77 9.66
CA ARG A 52 7.27 -9.80 8.68
C ARG A 52 7.77 -9.65 7.24
N ALA A 53 8.99 -10.11 7.00
CA ALA A 53 9.58 -10.15 5.67
C ALA A 53 8.87 -11.14 4.74
N LEU A 54 8.98 -10.84 3.45
CA LEU A 54 8.51 -11.65 2.32
C LEU A 54 9.74 -12.02 1.49
N PRO A 55 10.55 -13.02 1.91
CA PRO A 55 11.81 -13.34 1.24
C PRO A 55 11.66 -13.72 -0.23
N SER A 56 10.53 -14.29 -0.66
CA SER A 56 10.32 -14.61 -2.08
C SER A 56 9.83 -13.40 -2.88
N LEU A 57 8.76 -12.74 -2.44
CA LEU A 57 8.14 -11.62 -3.16
C LEU A 57 8.93 -10.31 -3.04
N ASP A 58 9.47 -10.02 -1.85
CA ASP A 58 10.16 -8.76 -1.54
C ASP A 58 11.51 -8.98 -0.84
N PRO A 59 12.47 -9.67 -1.50
CA PRO A 59 13.77 -10.01 -0.91
C PRO A 59 14.59 -8.80 -0.45
N ARG A 60 14.36 -7.62 -1.07
CA ARG A 60 15.04 -6.36 -0.72
C ARG A 60 14.30 -5.54 0.32
N GLY A 61 13.09 -5.93 0.73
CA GLY A 61 12.26 -5.16 1.67
C GLY A 61 11.73 -3.84 1.10
N ARG A 62 11.64 -3.72 -0.23
CA ARG A 62 11.17 -2.53 -0.93
C ARG A 62 9.68 -2.29 -0.66
N GLN A 63 8.85 -3.29 -0.91
CA GLN A 63 7.41 -3.20 -0.68
C GLN A 63 7.09 -3.12 0.82
N ARG A 64 7.87 -3.79 1.66
CA ARG A 64 7.78 -3.70 3.12
C ARG A 64 8.09 -2.27 3.62
N THR A 65 9.12 -1.64 3.07
CA THR A 65 9.45 -0.23 3.36
C THR A 65 8.32 0.71 2.89
N MET A 66 7.81 0.54 1.67
CA MET A 66 6.67 1.33 1.17
C MET A 66 5.42 1.18 2.04
N SER A 67 5.16 -0.04 2.52
CA SER A 67 4.05 -0.33 3.43
C SER A 67 4.18 0.48 4.73
N CYS A 68 5.37 0.51 5.33
CA CYS A 68 5.62 1.35 6.50
C CYS A 68 5.45 2.84 6.19
N ALA A 69 5.86 3.29 5.00
CA ALA A 69 5.69 4.68 4.59
C ALA A 69 4.22 5.07 4.42
N ALA A 70 3.36 4.14 4.00
CA ALA A 70 1.91 4.36 4.02
C ALA A 70 1.38 4.57 5.46
N ALA A 71 1.91 3.82 6.45
CA ALA A 71 1.61 4.05 7.86
C ALA A 71 2.09 5.42 8.35
N VAL A 72 3.25 5.88 7.90
CA VAL A 72 3.77 7.25 8.15
C VAL A 72 2.81 8.31 7.60
N ALA A 73 2.33 8.14 6.37
CA ALA A 73 1.38 9.08 5.75
C ALA A 73 0.07 9.16 6.55
N ASN A 74 -0.47 8.04 7.01
CA ASN A 74 -1.69 8.03 7.83
C ASN A 74 -1.48 8.68 9.21
N ALA A 75 -0.34 8.42 9.87
CA ALA A 75 -0.01 9.12 11.11
C ALA A 75 0.07 10.64 10.91
N ALA A 76 0.65 11.09 9.80
CA ALA A 76 0.72 12.51 9.45
C ALA A 76 -0.67 13.12 9.17
N VAL A 77 -1.57 12.38 8.50
CA VAL A 77 -2.97 12.81 8.30
C VAL A 77 -3.70 12.97 9.63
N ALA A 78 -3.54 12.03 10.56
CA ALA A 78 -4.18 12.11 11.88
C ALA A 78 -3.70 13.32 12.68
N LEU A 79 -2.40 13.62 12.64
CA LEU A 79 -1.83 14.78 13.32
C LEU A 79 -2.31 16.10 12.68
N ALA A 80 -2.40 16.17 11.35
CA ALA A 80 -2.96 17.31 10.64
C ALA A 80 -4.45 17.52 10.99
N HIS A 81 -5.24 16.45 11.02
CA HIS A 81 -6.64 16.47 11.44
C HIS A 81 -6.80 16.99 12.88
N ALA A 82 -5.86 16.68 13.78
CA ALA A 82 -5.83 17.19 15.14
C ALA A 82 -5.44 18.68 15.26
N GLY A 83 -5.26 19.40 14.14
CA GLY A 83 -4.96 20.83 14.13
C GLY A 83 -3.48 21.17 14.32
N VAL A 84 -2.58 20.24 14.00
CA VAL A 84 -1.14 20.42 14.13
C VAL A 84 -0.44 20.08 12.82
N GLN A 85 0.44 20.94 12.34
CA GLN A 85 1.22 20.65 11.15
C GLN A 85 2.18 19.47 11.42
N PRO A 86 2.10 18.35 10.67
CA PRO A 86 3.02 17.24 10.85
C PRO A 86 4.42 17.59 10.31
N VAL A 87 5.44 17.26 11.09
CA VAL A 87 6.86 17.30 10.67
C VAL A 87 7.33 15.86 10.52
N VAL A 88 7.52 15.43 9.27
CA VAL A 88 7.97 14.07 8.94
C VAL A 88 9.46 14.08 8.66
N GLN A 89 10.22 13.25 9.37
CA GLN A 89 11.64 13.03 9.12
C GLN A 89 11.87 11.56 8.75
N LEU A 90 12.32 11.32 7.52
CA LEU A 90 12.63 9.98 7.00
C LEU A 90 14.07 9.60 7.30
N LEU A 91 14.28 8.35 7.74
CA LEU A 91 15.57 7.78 8.10
C LEU A 91 16.36 8.70 9.05
N PRO A 92 15.79 9.07 10.21
CA PRO A 92 16.34 10.12 11.07
C PRO A 92 17.65 9.74 11.75
N ASP A 93 17.95 8.44 11.87
CA ASP A 93 19.12 7.91 12.56
C ASP A 93 19.75 6.75 11.78
N ALA A 94 20.96 6.96 11.25
CA ALA A 94 21.68 5.95 10.51
C ALA A 94 22.15 4.76 11.39
N GLY A 95 22.26 4.95 12.71
CA GLY A 95 22.59 3.90 13.68
C GLY A 95 21.39 3.02 14.05
N ARG A 96 20.16 3.43 13.71
CA ARG A 96 18.92 2.68 13.95
C ARG A 96 18.23 2.36 12.62
N PRO A 97 18.72 1.38 11.84
CA PRO A 97 18.17 1.10 10.51
C PRO A 97 16.72 0.64 10.52
N ALA A 98 16.18 0.13 11.62
CA ALA A 98 14.75 -0.17 11.73
C ALA A 98 13.88 1.09 11.84
N LEU A 99 14.40 2.21 12.34
CA LEU A 99 13.69 3.48 12.48
C LEU A 99 13.52 4.14 11.11
N LEU A 100 12.35 3.96 10.51
CA LEU A 100 12.08 4.43 9.15
C LEU A 100 11.69 5.91 9.11
N ALA A 101 10.90 6.36 10.09
CA ALA A 101 10.49 7.76 10.14
C ALA A 101 10.06 8.18 11.55
N THR A 102 10.09 9.50 11.79
CA THR A 102 9.34 10.14 12.87
C THR A 102 8.29 11.06 12.27
N VAL A 103 7.12 11.12 12.92
CA VAL A 103 6.06 12.10 12.66
C VAL A 103 5.87 12.88 13.95
N ARG A 104 6.23 14.16 13.93
CA ARG A 104 6.24 15.02 15.12
C ARG A 104 5.33 16.24 14.96
N ALA A 105 4.84 16.74 16.07
CA ALA A 105 4.06 17.96 16.17
C ALA A 105 4.91 19.17 15.78
N GLY A 106 4.50 19.86 14.72
CA GLY A 106 5.01 21.17 14.36
C GLY A 106 4.19 22.29 15.00
N ARG A 107 3.98 23.38 14.26
CA ARG A 107 3.14 24.49 14.71
C ARG A 107 1.65 24.13 14.64
N PRO A 108 0.80 24.75 15.49
CA PRO A 108 -0.65 24.69 15.32
C PRO A 108 -1.07 25.17 13.93
N ALA A 109 -1.96 24.41 13.29
CA ALA A 109 -2.50 24.71 11.97
C ALA A 109 -3.86 24.02 11.84
N ALA A 110 -4.94 24.81 11.65
CA ALA A 110 -6.27 24.24 11.48
C ALA A 110 -6.31 23.31 10.24
N PRO A 111 -6.99 22.16 10.32
CA PRO A 111 -7.08 21.23 9.19
C PRO A 111 -7.83 21.87 8.02
N GLY A 112 -7.29 21.73 6.81
CA GLY A 112 -8.00 22.09 5.60
C GLY A 112 -8.97 21.00 5.14
N ASP A 113 -9.80 21.29 4.14
CA ASP A 113 -10.77 20.31 3.61
C ASP A 113 -10.11 19.01 3.13
N THR A 114 -8.90 19.09 2.58
CA THR A 114 -8.13 17.92 2.14
C THR A 114 -7.71 17.05 3.33
N ASP A 115 -7.32 17.65 4.46
CA ASP A 115 -6.96 16.89 5.67
C ASP A 115 -8.18 16.16 6.24
N LEU A 116 -9.33 16.84 6.30
CA LEU A 116 -10.60 16.27 6.75
C LEU A 116 -11.04 15.10 5.87
N ARG A 117 -11.01 15.28 4.54
CA ARG A 117 -11.35 14.22 3.58
C ARG A 117 -10.42 13.02 3.69
N ARG A 118 -9.11 13.25 3.75
CA ARG A 118 -8.11 12.16 3.86
C ARG A 118 -8.27 11.41 5.17
N TYR A 119 -8.48 12.09 6.30
CA TYR A 119 -8.68 11.43 7.58
C TYR A 119 -9.93 10.55 7.58
N ALA A 120 -11.05 11.05 7.05
CA ALA A 120 -12.27 10.25 6.87
C ALA A 120 -12.06 9.05 5.92
N ALA A 121 -11.22 9.21 4.89
CA ALA A 121 -10.93 8.15 3.93
C ALA A 121 -10.12 6.99 4.52
N ILE A 122 -9.32 7.19 5.58
CA ILE A 122 -8.51 6.12 6.21
C ILE A 122 -9.38 4.92 6.61
N ALA A 123 -10.55 5.17 7.21
CA ALA A 123 -11.48 4.12 7.63
C ALA A 123 -12.24 3.45 6.48
N ARG A 124 -12.33 4.12 5.31
CA ARG A 124 -13.11 3.68 4.14
C ARG A 124 -12.26 3.01 3.06
N ARG A 125 -10.98 3.37 2.95
CA ARG A 125 -10.05 2.88 1.94
C ARG A 125 -9.94 1.35 2.01
N ARG A 126 -9.98 0.69 0.85
CA ARG A 126 -9.82 -0.76 0.72
C ARG A 126 -8.87 -1.11 -0.43
N ALA A 127 -8.18 -2.24 -0.28
CA ALA A 127 -7.53 -2.91 -1.40
C ALA A 127 -8.60 -3.59 -2.26
N HIS A 128 -8.83 -3.08 -3.47
CA HIS A 128 -9.79 -3.66 -4.39
C HIS A 128 -9.08 -4.62 -5.33
N ARG A 129 -9.49 -5.89 -5.30
CA ARG A 129 -9.03 -6.94 -6.21
C ARG A 129 -10.18 -7.43 -7.09
N ARG A 130 -11.13 -6.57 -7.42
CA ARG A 130 -12.32 -6.97 -8.19
C ARG A 130 -12.46 -6.09 -9.40
N LEU A 131 -13.33 -6.47 -10.33
CA LEU A 131 -13.58 -5.72 -11.54
C LEU A 131 -14.05 -4.31 -11.20
N HIS A 132 -13.54 -3.33 -11.95
CA HIS A 132 -14.04 -1.97 -11.94
C HIS A 132 -15.13 -1.82 -13.00
N GLN A 133 -15.95 -0.78 -12.88
CA GLN A 133 -16.86 -0.38 -13.95
C GLN A 133 -16.04 -0.06 -15.21
N ARG A 134 -16.56 -0.43 -16.39
CA ARG A 134 -15.99 -0.04 -17.69
C ARG A 134 -16.34 1.42 -18.00
N ARG A 135 -15.77 2.32 -17.20
CA ARG A 135 -15.99 3.77 -17.26
C ARG A 135 -14.66 4.48 -17.04
N GLU A 136 -14.34 5.40 -17.93
CA GLU A 136 -13.18 6.28 -17.76
C GLU A 136 -13.35 7.17 -16.52
N LEU A 137 -12.24 7.48 -15.85
CA LEU A 137 -12.24 8.45 -14.77
C LEU A 137 -12.36 9.86 -15.33
N ALA A 138 -12.97 10.76 -14.55
CA ALA A 138 -12.95 12.18 -14.89
C ALA A 138 -11.50 12.69 -14.89
N ALA A 139 -11.19 13.61 -15.81
CA ALA A 139 -9.84 14.18 -15.92
C ALA A 139 -9.41 14.85 -14.61
N ASP A 140 -10.31 15.60 -13.97
CA ASP A 140 -10.09 16.26 -12.67
C ASP A 140 -9.78 15.26 -11.55
N ASP A 141 -10.36 14.06 -11.59
CA ASP A 141 -10.03 13.00 -10.63
C ASP A 141 -8.59 12.52 -10.86
N VAL A 142 -8.21 12.24 -12.11
CA VAL A 142 -6.84 11.80 -12.45
C VAL A 142 -5.80 12.87 -12.09
N GLU A 143 -6.09 14.14 -12.38
CA GLU A 143 -5.23 15.28 -12.04
C GLU A 143 -5.02 15.39 -10.53
N ALA A 144 -6.09 15.36 -9.74
CA ALA A 144 -5.99 15.42 -8.28
C ALA A 144 -5.18 14.26 -7.68
N LEU A 145 -5.33 13.05 -8.22
CA LEU A 145 -4.53 11.89 -7.80
C LEU A 145 -3.05 12.05 -8.15
N CYS A 146 -2.76 12.64 -9.32
CA CYS A 146 -1.41 12.97 -9.73
C CYS A 146 -0.78 14.05 -8.84
N GLU A 147 -1.53 15.10 -8.48
CA GLU A 147 -1.09 16.13 -7.52
C GLU A 147 -0.74 15.54 -6.15
N ALA A 148 -1.51 14.56 -5.67
CA ALA A 148 -1.23 13.85 -4.43
C ALA A 148 0.14 13.15 -4.46
N VAL A 149 0.49 12.53 -5.59
CA VAL A 149 1.80 11.88 -5.80
C VAL A 149 2.93 12.91 -5.86
N VAL A 150 2.72 14.00 -6.60
CA VAL A 150 3.70 15.10 -6.71
C VAL A 150 3.95 15.76 -5.37
N GLY A 151 2.91 15.93 -4.55
CA GLY A 151 3.01 16.56 -3.21
C GLY A 151 3.95 15.83 -2.25
N GLU A 152 4.15 14.52 -2.43
CA GLU A 152 5.09 13.71 -1.63
C GLU A 152 6.49 13.62 -2.27
N GLY A 153 6.69 14.25 -3.43
CA GLY A 153 7.99 14.28 -4.14
C GLY A 153 8.24 13.09 -5.08
N ALA A 154 7.23 12.26 -5.31
CA ALA A 154 7.24 11.23 -6.36
C ALA A 154 6.71 11.81 -7.68
N ARG A 155 6.76 11.02 -8.76
CA ARG A 155 6.30 11.42 -10.09
C ARG A 155 5.22 10.45 -10.58
N PRO A 156 4.00 10.92 -10.86
CA PRO A 156 2.98 10.11 -11.51
C PRO A 156 3.22 10.05 -13.02
N VAL A 157 2.89 8.92 -13.62
CA VAL A 157 2.81 8.75 -15.09
C VAL A 157 1.48 8.09 -15.42
N VAL A 158 0.73 8.72 -16.33
CA VAL A 158 -0.53 8.20 -16.87
C VAL A 158 -0.26 7.65 -18.27
N PRO A 159 -0.02 6.34 -18.44
CA PRO A 159 0.31 5.75 -19.74
C PRO A 159 -0.88 5.79 -20.70
N ASP A 160 -0.60 5.87 -21.99
CA ASP A 160 -1.60 5.74 -23.05
C ASP A 160 -2.10 4.30 -23.24
N ALA A 161 -3.18 4.12 -24.02
CA ALA A 161 -3.77 2.81 -24.29
C ALA A 161 -2.75 1.78 -24.84
N PRO A 162 -1.92 2.10 -25.85
CA PRO A 162 -0.88 1.19 -26.32
C PRO A 162 0.13 0.77 -25.23
N ALA A 163 0.57 1.69 -24.38
CA ALA A 163 1.47 1.37 -23.27
C ALA A 163 0.80 0.48 -22.21
N ARG A 164 -0.47 0.76 -21.86
CA ARG A 164 -1.25 -0.08 -20.95
C ARG A 164 -1.44 -1.50 -21.48
N ARG A 165 -1.72 -1.65 -22.78
CA ARG A 165 -1.84 -2.95 -23.44
C ARG A 165 -0.53 -3.74 -23.38
N ARG A 166 0.61 -3.10 -23.68
CA ARG A 166 1.95 -3.71 -23.57
C ARG A 166 2.30 -4.08 -22.14
N LEU A 167 1.90 -3.27 -21.15
CA LEU A 167 2.05 -3.61 -19.74
C LEU A 167 1.28 -4.90 -19.40
N GLY A 168 0.09 -5.10 -19.97
CA GLY A 168 -0.69 -6.33 -19.77
C GLY A 168 0.05 -7.59 -20.19
N VAL A 169 0.77 -7.53 -21.32
CA VAL A 169 1.64 -8.63 -21.76
C VAL A 169 2.73 -8.94 -20.72
N LEU A 170 3.32 -7.92 -20.11
CA LEU A 170 4.34 -8.09 -19.08
C LEU A 170 3.75 -8.64 -17.77
N LEU A 171 2.57 -8.17 -17.37
CA LEU A 171 1.88 -8.69 -16.19
C LEU A 171 1.51 -10.15 -16.36
N ARG A 172 0.94 -10.56 -17.50
CA ARG A 172 0.65 -11.96 -17.76
C ARG A 172 1.89 -12.83 -17.65
N ARG A 173 3.01 -12.43 -18.27
CA ARG A 173 4.30 -13.13 -18.15
C ARG A 173 4.80 -13.22 -16.71
N ALA A 174 4.71 -12.13 -15.96
CA ALA A 174 5.09 -12.08 -14.56
C ALA A 174 4.27 -13.07 -13.71
N VAL A 175 2.95 -13.07 -13.89
CA VAL A 175 2.05 -14.01 -13.22
C VAL A 175 2.37 -15.45 -13.61
N THR A 176 2.58 -15.76 -14.89
CA THR A 176 2.97 -17.13 -15.31
C THR A 176 4.27 -17.59 -14.65
N HIS A 177 5.22 -16.68 -14.41
CA HIS A 177 6.44 -16.99 -13.68
C HIS A 177 6.16 -17.27 -12.19
N GLN A 178 5.34 -16.45 -11.53
CA GLN A 178 4.89 -16.66 -10.14
C GLN A 178 4.20 -18.02 -9.95
N LEU A 179 3.33 -18.41 -10.87
CA LEU A 179 2.64 -19.71 -10.80
C LEU A 179 3.58 -20.92 -10.95
N ARG A 180 4.81 -20.71 -11.42
CA ARG A 180 5.82 -21.77 -11.55
C ARG A 180 6.88 -21.72 -10.45
N ASP A 181 6.85 -20.70 -9.60
CA ASP A 181 7.77 -20.52 -8.48
C ASP A 181 7.15 -21.10 -7.21
N THR A 182 7.66 -22.26 -6.79
CA THR A 182 7.16 -22.97 -5.60
C THR A 182 7.35 -22.19 -4.30
N ASP A 183 8.44 -21.42 -4.19
CA ASP A 183 8.72 -20.62 -2.99
C ASP A 183 7.78 -19.42 -2.92
N HIS A 184 7.51 -18.79 -4.07
CA HIS A 184 6.51 -17.74 -4.19
C HIS A 184 5.11 -18.24 -3.81
N LEU A 185 4.68 -19.36 -4.37
CA LEU A 185 3.37 -19.94 -4.07
C LEU A 185 3.22 -20.29 -2.58
N ALA A 186 4.25 -20.89 -1.97
CA ALA A 186 4.25 -21.21 -0.54
C ALA A 186 4.22 -19.94 0.34
N GLU A 187 4.84 -18.85 -0.10
CA GLU A 187 4.77 -17.56 0.60
C GLU A 187 3.38 -16.93 0.47
N VAL A 188 2.76 -16.94 -0.71
CA VAL A 188 1.39 -16.45 -0.91
C VAL A 188 0.39 -17.25 -0.05
N ASP A 189 0.45 -18.58 -0.09
CA ASP A 189 -0.39 -19.47 0.72
C ASP A 189 -0.29 -19.14 2.22
N ARG A 190 0.94 -18.94 2.72
CA ARG A 190 1.19 -18.52 4.11
C ARG A 190 0.52 -17.20 4.48
N TRP A 191 0.26 -16.32 3.53
CA TRP A 191 -0.34 -15.00 3.78
C TRP A 191 -1.81 -14.90 3.40
N VAL A 192 -2.39 -15.91 2.75
CA VAL A 192 -3.84 -16.03 2.60
C VAL A 192 -4.43 -16.54 3.92
N ARG A 193 -5.64 -16.07 4.27
CA ARG A 193 -6.36 -16.48 5.48
C ARG A 193 -7.68 -17.14 5.12
N HIS A 194 -7.83 -18.39 5.52
CA HIS A 194 -9.04 -19.17 5.43
C HIS A 194 -9.86 -19.04 6.73
N PRO A 195 -11.19 -19.22 6.67
CA PRO A 195 -12.02 -19.25 7.87
C PRO A 195 -11.54 -20.30 8.88
N GLY A 196 -11.28 -19.88 10.11
CA GLY A 196 -10.76 -20.73 11.19
C GLY A 196 -9.24 -20.67 11.38
N ASP A 197 -8.49 -19.96 10.52
CA ASP A 197 -7.07 -19.76 10.72
C ASP A 197 -6.79 -18.95 12.00
N PRO A 198 -5.74 -19.27 12.80
CA PRO A 198 -5.46 -18.55 14.04
C PRO A 198 -5.21 -17.04 13.83
N GLN A 199 -4.73 -16.65 12.65
CA GLN A 199 -4.42 -15.28 12.27
C GLN A 199 -5.52 -14.60 11.44
N GLU A 200 -6.67 -15.24 11.23
CA GLU A 200 -7.77 -14.73 10.39
C GLU A 200 -8.19 -13.29 10.76
N HIS A 201 -8.09 -12.92 12.04
CA HIS A 201 -8.52 -11.61 12.54
C HIS A 201 -7.37 -10.65 12.82
N THR A 202 -6.13 -10.98 12.45
CA THR A 202 -4.96 -10.14 12.77
C THR A 202 -4.20 -9.67 11.54
N ASP A 203 -3.91 -10.53 10.57
CA ASP A 203 -3.10 -10.19 9.39
C ASP A 203 -3.44 -11.06 8.17
N GLY A 204 -2.67 -10.91 7.08
CA GLY A 204 -2.89 -11.68 5.86
C GLY A 204 -4.10 -11.21 5.05
N ILE A 205 -4.28 -11.84 3.89
CA ILE A 205 -5.36 -11.55 2.95
C ILE A 205 -6.48 -12.57 3.20
N PRO A 206 -7.64 -12.16 3.74
CA PRO A 206 -8.79 -13.05 3.84
C PRO A 206 -9.21 -13.50 2.46
N VAL A 207 -9.59 -14.78 2.31
CA VAL A 207 -10.13 -15.32 1.06
C VAL A 207 -11.30 -14.49 0.50
N ALA A 208 -12.16 -13.95 1.36
CA ALA A 208 -13.26 -13.07 0.96
C ALA A 208 -12.82 -11.74 0.34
N SER A 209 -11.56 -11.33 0.58
CA SER A 209 -10.92 -10.13 0.01
C SER A 209 -10.13 -10.43 -1.27
N LEU A 210 -10.02 -11.71 -1.63
CA LEU A 210 -9.48 -12.10 -2.92
C LEU A 210 -10.50 -11.79 -4.03
N GLY A 211 -9.93 -11.62 -5.21
CA GLY A 211 -10.63 -11.21 -6.39
C GLY A 211 -11.21 -12.36 -7.19
N THR A 212 -12.18 -12.02 -8.04
CA THR A 212 -12.51 -12.81 -9.23
C THR A 212 -11.83 -12.23 -10.48
N THR A 213 -10.96 -11.23 -10.30
CA THR A 213 -10.17 -10.68 -11.39
C THR A 213 -8.86 -11.45 -11.51
N PRO A 214 -8.33 -11.58 -12.73
CA PRO A 214 -6.99 -12.10 -12.97
C PRO A 214 -5.87 -11.22 -12.36
N TYR A 215 -6.22 -10.08 -11.73
CA TYR A 215 -5.26 -9.18 -11.08
C TYR A 215 -5.78 -8.68 -9.74
N PRO A 216 -4.93 -8.61 -8.69
CA PRO A 216 -3.55 -9.08 -8.65
C PRO A 216 -3.45 -10.61 -8.59
N ALA A 217 -2.26 -11.17 -8.85
CA ALA A 217 -1.97 -12.62 -8.88
C ALA A 217 -2.37 -13.41 -7.63
N ASP A 218 -2.49 -12.72 -6.49
CA ASP A 218 -2.98 -13.32 -5.25
C ASP A 218 -4.43 -13.84 -5.39
N SER A 219 -5.20 -13.30 -6.33
CA SER A 219 -6.53 -13.79 -6.68
C SER A 219 -6.49 -15.05 -7.57
N ILE A 220 -5.45 -15.20 -8.39
CA ILE A 220 -5.26 -16.35 -9.29
C ILE A 220 -4.82 -17.59 -8.52
N VAL A 221 -3.93 -17.44 -7.54
CA VAL A 221 -3.41 -18.56 -6.74
C VAL A 221 -4.51 -19.24 -5.90
N HIS A 222 -5.50 -18.48 -5.43
CA HIS A 222 -6.59 -19.03 -4.61
C HIS A 222 -7.66 -19.78 -5.40
N ASP A 223 -7.98 -19.32 -6.61
CA ASP A 223 -8.94 -20.01 -7.48
C ASP A 223 -8.34 -21.26 -8.14
N GLY A 224 -7.06 -21.56 -7.90
CA GLY A 224 -6.37 -22.75 -8.39
C GLY A 224 -6.10 -22.71 -9.89
N TRP A 225 -6.09 -21.51 -10.48
CA TRP A 225 -5.91 -21.35 -11.92
C TRP A 225 -4.51 -21.77 -12.32
N ASP A 226 -4.42 -22.58 -13.37
CA ASP A 226 -3.13 -22.93 -13.96
C ASP A 226 -2.69 -21.87 -14.99
N ALA A 227 -1.46 -22.02 -15.49
CA ALA A 227 -0.90 -21.09 -16.46
C ALA A 227 -1.64 -21.10 -17.81
N GLU A 228 -2.42 -22.16 -18.11
CA GLU A 228 -3.13 -22.35 -19.36
C GLU A 228 -4.48 -21.61 -19.31
N GLU A 229 -5.17 -21.62 -18.17
CA GLU A 229 -6.39 -20.84 -17.92
C GLU A 229 -6.13 -19.32 -17.97
N LEU A 230 -4.91 -18.87 -17.64
CA LEU A 230 -4.52 -17.45 -17.79
C LEU A 230 -4.39 -16.98 -19.23
N ASP A 231 -4.13 -17.86 -20.19
CA ASP A 231 -4.03 -17.48 -21.60
C ASP A 231 -5.42 -17.16 -22.20
N GLU A 232 -6.50 -17.60 -21.56
CA GLU A 232 -7.88 -17.27 -21.96
C GLU A 232 -8.37 -15.91 -21.41
N VAL A 233 -7.60 -15.31 -20.50
CA VAL A 233 -7.95 -14.04 -19.86
C VAL A 233 -7.54 -12.86 -20.74
N PRO A 234 -8.45 -11.92 -21.06
CA PRO A 234 -8.14 -10.75 -21.90
C PRO A 234 -7.48 -9.62 -21.09
N VAL A 235 -6.34 -9.91 -20.46
CA VAL A 235 -5.55 -9.01 -19.61
C VAL A 235 -5.23 -7.69 -20.31
N GLU A 236 -4.74 -7.83 -21.55
CA GLU A 236 -4.27 -6.72 -22.36
C GLU A 236 -5.41 -5.75 -22.66
N ASP A 237 -6.58 -6.28 -23.00
CA ASP A 237 -7.78 -5.49 -23.31
C ASP A 237 -8.35 -4.81 -22.04
N GLU A 238 -8.31 -5.50 -20.89
CA GLU A 238 -8.77 -4.93 -19.62
C GLU A 238 -7.90 -3.74 -19.19
N LEU A 239 -6.57 -3.85 -19.29
CA LEU A 239 -5.67 -2.75 -18.98
C LEU A 239 -5.75 -1.62 -19.99
N GLU A 240 -5.91 -1.93 -21.28
CA GLU A 240 -6.09 -0.93 -22.32
C GLU A 240 -7.27 0.01 -22.01
N LEU A 241 -8.37 -0.54 -21.50
CA LEU A 241 -9.58 0.20 -21.13
C LEU A 241 -9.55 0.78 -19.70
N SER A 242 -8.52 0.49 -18.91
CA SER A 242 -8.42 0.93 -17.52
C SER A 242 -7.69 2.26 -17.38
N THR A 243 -7.98 3.00 -16.30
CA THR A 243 -7.12 4.10 -15.88
C THR A 243 -5.96 3.55 -15.06
N ILE A 244 -4.73 3.87 -15.47
CA ILE A 244 -3.49 3.46 -14.80
C ILE A 244 -2.73 4.70 -14.36
N ILE A 245 -2.19 4.67 -13.14
CA ILE A 245 -1.19 5.61 -12.67
C ILE A 245 0.03 4.81 -12.21
N ALA A 246 1.17 5.03 -12.85
CA ALA A 246 2.45 4.57 -12.37
C ALA A 246 3.09 5.62 -11.47
N ILE A 247 3.72 5.20 -10.37
CA ILE A 247 4.48 6.07 -9.47
C ILE A 247 5.96 5.77 -9.65
N THR A 248 6.73 6.83 -9.88
CA THR A 248 8.18 6.77 -10.07
C THR A 248 8.91 7.68 -9.12
N THR A 249 10.17 7.34 -8.84
CA THR A 249 11.08 8.10 -7.98
C THR A 249 12.37 8.43 -8.69
N ARG A 250 13.19 9.31 -8.11
CA ARG A 250 14.46 9.72 -8.74
C ARG A 250 15.51 8.60 -8.67
N GLY A 251 15.48 7.80 -7.62
CA GLY A 251 16.33 6.62 -7.46
C GLY A 251 15.55 5.45 -6.86
N ASP A 252 16.29 4.39 -6.53
CA ASP A 252 15.76 3.15 -5.97
C ASP A 252 16.38 2.85 -4.60
N THR A 253 16.52 3.89 -3.78
CA THR A 253 17.04 3.77 -2.41
C THR A 253 15.90 3.57 -1.42
N ARG A 254 16.23 3.19 -0.18
CA ARG A 254 15.25 3.08 0.91
C ARG A 254 14.49 4.39 1.17
N ARG A 255 15.14 5.54 0.94
CA ARG A 255 14.47 6.85 1.01
C ARG A 255 13.46 7.02 -0.12
N ASP A 256 13.82 6.62 -1.34
CA ASP A 256 12.90 6.66 -2.49
C ASP A 256 11.69 5.74 -2.26
N TRP A 257 11.89 4.57 -1.67
CA TRP A 257 10.79 3.66 -1.31
C TRP A 257 9.86 4.27 -0.27
N LEU A 258 10.38 5.00 0.72
CA LEU A 258 9.55 5.73 1.67
C LEU A 258 8.73 6.82 0.97
N VAL A 259 9.34 7.60 0.07
CA VAL A 259 8.65 8.61 -0.74
C VAL A 259 7.54 7.97 -1.58
N ALA A 260 7.82 6.84 -2.24
CA ALA A 260 6.84 6.13 -3.06
C ALA A 260 5.65 5.59 -2.23
N GLY A 261 5.92 5.03 -1.05
CA GLY A 261 4.87 4.52 -0.16
C GLY A 261 3.99 5.62 0.45
N MET A 262 4.58 6.77 0.78
CA MET A 262 3.80 7.94 1.22
C MET A 262 2.94 8.49 0.07
N ALA A 263 3.51 8.63 -1.13
CA ALA A 263 2.79 9.05 -2.34
C ALA A 263 1.63 8.12 -2.69
N LEU A 264 1.85 6.81 -2.59
CA LEU A 264 0.82 5.79 -2.74
C LEU A 264 -0.36 6.04 -1.79
N GLU A 265 -0.10 6.21 -0.49
CA GLU A 265 -1.19 6.36 0.47
C GLU A 265 -1.93 7.70 0.27
N ARG A 266 -1.24 8.80 -0.07
CA ARG A 266 -1.92 10.06 -0.39
C ARG A 266 -2.86 9.91 -1.59
N LEU A 267 -2.38 9.30 -2.67
CA LEU A 267 -3.20 9.01 -3.85
C LEU A 267 -4.39 8.12 -3.45
N TRP A 268 -4.16 7.09 -2.64
CA TRP A 268 -5.21 6.14 -2.29
C TRP A 268 -6.28 6.75 -1.38
N LEU A 269 -5.91 7.60 -0.42
CA LEU A 269 -6.88 8.32 0.39
C LEU A 269 -7.69 9.30 -0.46
N ASP A 270 -7.06 9.99 -1.40
CA ASP A 270 -7.75 10.92 -2.31
C ASP A 270 -8.67 10.19 -3.29
N ALA A 271 -8.29 8.99 -3.73
CA ALA A 271 -9.12 8.10 -4.53
C ALA A 271 -10.35 7.62 -3.72
N ALA A 272 -10.13 7.14 -2.50
CA ALA A 272 -11.21 6.68 -1.63
C ALA A 272 -12.19 7.81 -1.25
N ALA A 273 -11.69 9.05 -1.08
CA ALA A 273 -12.54 10.22 -0.86
C ALA A 273 -13.42 10.58 -2.07
N ARG A 274 -13.09 10.06 -3.26
CA ARG A 274 -13.82 10.22 -4.53
C ARG A 274 -14.59 8.96 -4.94
N ASP A 275 -14.74 8.01 -4.02
CA ASP A 275 -15.38 6.71 -4.25
C ASP A 275 -14.71 5.89 -5.38
N LEU A 276 -13.40 6.08 -5.54
CA LEU A 276 -12.57 5.32 -6.48
C LEU A 276 -11.89 4.14 -5.79
N ALA A 277 -11.85 3.02 -6.50
CA ALA A 277 -11.10 1.83 -6.14
C ALA A 277 -9.66 1.91 -6.68
N VAL A 278 -8.72 1.35 -5.91
CA VAL A 278 -7.32 1.16 -6.33
C VAL A 278 -6.99 -0.32 -6.25
N THR A 279 -6.41 -0.85 -7.33
CA THR A 279 -5.87 -2.21 -7.45
C THR A 279 -4.38 -2.12 -7.79
N PHE A 280 -3.55 -2.94 -7.14
CA PHE A 280 -2.16 -3.08 -7.54
C PHE A 280 -2.06 -3.88 -8.84
N ALA A 281 -1.24 -3.38 -9.77
CA ALA A 281 -0.85 -4.07 -11.00
C ALA A 281 0.69 -4.21 -11.00
N ASP A 282 1.23 -4.73 -9.91
CA ASP A 282 2.63 -4.58 -9.52
C ASP A 282 3.48 -5.84 -9.79
N GLN A 283 2.91 -6.94 -10.28
CA GLN A 283 3.63 -8.19 -10.54
C GLN A 283 4.83 -7.96 -11.45
N ALA A 284 4.66 -7.16 -12.51
CA ALA A 284 5.74 -6.80 -13.42
C ALA A 284 6.82 -5.93 -12.77
N THR A 285 6.58 -5.38 -11.57
CA THR A 285 7.53 -4.55 -10.83
C THR A 285 8.26 -5.31 -9.70
N GLN A 286 7.95 -6.58 -9.47
CA GLN A 286 8.51 -7.34 -8.34
C GLN A 286 9.97 -7.73 -8.57
N TRP A 287 10.35 -8.12 -9.79
CA TRP A 287 11.73 -8.43 -10.14
C TRP A 287 12.40 -7.30 -10.94
N PRO A 288 13.71 -7.07 -10.78
CA PRO A 288 14.42 -6.01 -11.48
C PRO A 288 14.24 -6.05 -13.00
N GLU A 289 14.41 -7.22 -13.61
CA GLU A 289 14.40 -7.39 -15.06
C GLU A 289 13.02 -7.07 -15.66
N THR A 290 11.94 -7.52 -15.02
CA THR A 290 10.58 -7.22 -15.48
C THR A 290 10.21 -5.77 -15.20
N ARG A 291 10.72 -5.19 -14.11
CA ARG A 291 10.48 -3.80 -13.73
C ARG A 291 11.10 -2.85 -14.75
N ASP A 292 12.32 -3.14 -15.21
CA ASP A 292 12.98 -2.36 -16.26
C ASP A 292 12.22 -2.44 -17.59
N GLN A 293 11.69 -3.61 -17.95
CA GLN A 293 10.83 -3.77 -19.11
C GLN A 293 9.52 -2.99 -18.98
N ALA A 294 8.88 -3.03 -17.80
CA ALA A 294 7.67 -2.27 -17.52
C ALA A 294 7.94 -0.76 -17.59
N ALA A 295 9.06 -0.30 -17.02
CA ALA A 295 9.48 1.09 -17.08
C ALA A 295 9.66 1.57 -18.52
N ALA A 296 10.33 0.77 -19.37
CA ALA A 296 10.52 1.07 -20.78
C ALA A 296 9.19 1.11 -21.56
N VAL A 297 8.29 0.16 -21.31
CA VAL A 297 6.97 0.09 -21.96
C VAL A 297 6.09 1.29 -21.62
N LEU A 298 6.14 1.71 -20.36
CA LEU A 298 5.37 2.84 -19.83
C LEU A 298 6.04 4.20 -20.12
N GLY A 299 7.28 4.21 -20.60
CA GLY A 299 8.04 5.42 -20.90
C GLY A 299 8.27 6.29 -19.68
N VAL A 300 8.45 5.68 -18.49
CA VAL A 300 8.55 6.44 -17.24
C VAL A 300 9.94 7.07 -17.06
N PRO A 301 10.03 8.26 -16.44
CA PRO A 301 11.30 8.81 -16.00
C PRO A 301 11.73 8.21 -14.65
N GLY A 302 13.04 8.01 -14.46
CA GLY A 302 13.58 7.52 -13.19
C GLY A 302 13.23 6.04 -12.92
N GLU A 303 13.01 5.72 -11.65
CA GLU A 303 12.79 4.35 -11.18
C GLU A 303 11.30 4.07 -10.99
N LEU A 304 10.79 3.03 -11.67
CA LEU A 304 9.41 2.58 -11.52
C LEU A 304 9.21 1.91 -10.17
N GLN A 305 8.34 2.46 -9.32
CA GLN A 305 8.08 1.92 -7.99
C GLN A 305 6.79 1.12 -7.91
N LEU A 306 5.70 1.69 -8.43
CA LEU A 306 4.36 1.12 -8.34
C LEU A 306 3.58 1.34 -9.64
N VAL A 307 2.67 0.43 -9.94
CA VAL A 307 1.66 0.59 -10.98
C VAL A 307 0.30 0.31 -10.37
N LEU A 308 -0.60 1.28 -10.49
CA LEU A 308 -1.91 1.26 -9.87
C LEU A 308 -2.98 1.34 -10.95
N ARG A 309 -3.96 0.46 -10.84
CA ARG A 309 -5.20 0.55 -11.60
C ARG A 309 -6.27 1.22 -10.77
N LEU A 310 -6.93 2.19 -11.39
CA LEU A 310 -7.99 2.98 -10.79
C LEU A 310 -9.30 2.77 -11.54
N GLY A 311 -10.41 2.90 -10.82
CA GLY A 311 -11.74 2.79 -11.42
C GLY A 311 -12.85 2.94 -10.39
N TYR A 312 -14.09 2.94 -10.86
CA TYR A 312 -15.24 2.89 -9.97
C TYR A 312 -15.50 1.44 -9.55
N PRO A 313 -15.65 1.14 -8.25
CA PRO A 313 -15.94 -0.22 -7.81
C PRO A 313 -17.29 -0.70 -8.38
N LEU A 314 -17.36 -1.96 -8.80
CA LEU A 314 -18.64 -2.62 -9.11
C LEU A 314 -19.34 -3.13 -7.85
N VAL A 315 -18.56 -3.48 -6.83
CA VAL A 315 -19.02 -4.07 -5.59
C VAL A 315 -18.19 -3.56 -4.43
N ASP A 316 -18.82 -3.49 -3.27
CA ASP A 316 -18.11 -3.24 -2.01
C ASP A 316 -17.26 -4.46 -1.63
N VAL A 317 -16.14 -4.19 -0.95
CA VAL A 317 -15.26 -5.22 -0.39
C VAL A 317 -15.20 -5.08 1.13
N PRO A 318 -15.23 -6.19 1.87
CA PRO A 318 -15.16 -6.15 3.33
C PRO A 318 -13.82 -5.57 3.81
N PRO A 319 -13.77 -5.00 5.03
CA PRO A 319 -12.50 -4.60 5.62
C PRO A 319 -11.61 -5.83 5.87
N THR A 320 -10.30 -5.67 5.64
CA THR A 320 -9.31 -6.67 6.04
C THR A 320 -8.92 -6.49 7.51
N PRO A 321 -8.53 -7.57 8.21
CA PRO A 321 -8.16 -7.50 9.62
C PRO A 321 -6.92 -6.63 9.84
N ARG A 322 -6.75 -6.19 11.08
CA ARG A 322 -5.55 -5.48 11.53
C ARG A 322 -5.13 -5.96 12.91
N ARG A 323 -3.83 -6.03 13.16
CA ARG A 323 -3.20 -6.44 14.43
C ARG A 323 -3.61 -5.50 15.56
N PRO A 324 -3.96 -6.01 16.76
CA PRO A 324 -4.34 -5.16 17.88
C PRO A 324 -3.19 -4.21 18.28
N LEU A 325 -3.52 -3.04 18.83
CA LEU A 325 -2.53 -2.03 19.24
C LEU A 325 -1.47 -2.60 20.18
N SER A 326 -1.86 -3.46 21.12
CA SER A 326 -0.95 -4.14 22.05
C SER A 326 0.16 -4.93 21.36
N ALA A 327 -0.05 -5.37 20.11
CA ALA A 327 0.95 -6.08 19.33
C ALA A 327 1.78 -5.16 18.43
N LEU A 328 1.60 -3.83 18.47
CA LEU A 328 2.26 -2.88 17.57
C LEU A 328 3.17 -1.89 18.30
N TRP A 329 3.06 -1.76 19.62
CA TRP A 329 3.99 -0.95 20.41
C TRP A 329 5.39 -1.59 20.49
N LEU A 330 6.42 -0.74 20.52
CA LEU A 330 7.77 -1.06 20.99
C LEU A 330 7.92 -0.78 22.49
#